data_AF-A0A258W7T1-F1
#
_entry.id   AF-A0A258W7T1-F1
#
_cell.length_a   1.000
_cell.length_b   1.000
_cell.length_c   1.000
_cell.angle_alpha   90.00
_cell.angle_beta   90.00
_cell.angle_gamma   90.00
#
_symmetry.space_group_name_H-M   'P 1'
#
loop_
_entity.id
_entity.type
_entity.pdbx_description
1 polymer ?
#
loop_
_entity_poly.entity_id
_entity_poly.type
_entity_poly.pdbx_seq_one_letter_code
_entity_poly.pdbx_strand_id
1 'polypeptide(L)'
;MGFLNQAAQIYFAQKNFTGYLKCQNNFLRIYAERERFDEINATKEQLQDLVLKEGFSLNSKTYFTLSLCASYKGQHEVALDYAQRSLSLALTEDDKEDICNAIFMISLVYFMMGRYAEALKEVYNLHVFFQVYNFPEIRLSAKLLNADIFRIQKKYDEALNIMWEAYEELKECKKIVTHISITGMLGITYLDMGDKESARVYINMALRMVDDRNQVRLARILKTNLEKIGGEVQTNFDVLFDEANHLVVEQKIGRIDFKNQFILLDLLKLFIQNQGVIFSKEYLVENVWKQPYDPSVHDNKIYVTIKRLRKLIEPEYDKPKYLFRAKNGYYFNKAVKVHFEI
;
A
#
# COMPACT_ATOMS: atom_id res chain seq x y z
N MET A 1 8.05 -8.13 -14.51
CA MET A 1 8.01 -9.60 -14.70
C MET A 1 9.18 -10.16 -15.50
N GLY A 2 9.73 -9.46 -16.51
CA GLY A 2 10.86 -9.97 -17.32
C GLY A 2 12.08 -10.46 -16.52
N PHE A 3 12.62 -9.63 -15.62
CA PHE A 3 13.76 -10.02 -14.77
C PHE A 3 13.45 -11.18 -13.80
N LEU A 4 12.21 -11.25 -13.29
CA LEU A 4 11.79 -12.35 -12.41
C LEU A 4 11.75 -13.68 -13.16
N ASN A 5 11.32 -13.66 -14.43
CA ASN A 5 11.30 -14.85 -15.28
C ASN A 5 12.72 -15.32 -15.59
N GLN A 6 13.62 -14.41 -15.95
CA GLN A 6 15.04 -14.72 -16.14
C GLN A 6 15.67 -15.32 -14.88
N ALA A 7 15.41 -14.74 -13.70
CA ALA A 7 15.90 -15.28 -12.44
C ALA A 7 15.36 -16.69 -12.17
N ALA A 8 14.06 -16.93 -12.40
CA ALA A 8 13.47 -18.26 -12.24
C ALA A 8 14.15 -19.31 -13.13
N GLN A 9 14.39 -18.97 -14.41
CA GLN A 9 15.07 -19.86 -15.36
C GLN A 9 16.51 -20.16 -14.92
N ILE A 10 17.25 -19.16 -14.44
CA ILE A 10 18.63 -19.32 -13.95
C ILE A 10 18.65 -20.22 -12.71
N TYR A 11 17.81 -19.94 -11.71
CA TYR A 11 17.75 -20.76 -10.49
C TYR A 11 17.37 -22.21 -10.81
N PHE A 12 16.42 -22.42 -11.73
CA PHE A 12 16.04 -23.75 -12.16
C PHE A 12 17.19 -24.49 -12.86
N ALA A 13 17.89 -23.84 -13.79
CA ALA A 13 19.05 -24.42 -14.48
C ALA A 13 20.19 -24.79 -13.51
N GLN A 14 20.34 -24.04 -12.42
CA GLN A 14 21.31 -24.30 -11.35
C GLN A 14 20.83 -25.32 -10.31
N LYS A 15 19.63 -25.90 -10.47
CA LYS A 15 18.96 -26.74 -9.46
C LYS A 15 18.81 -26.08 -8.09
N ASN A 16 18.80 -24.75 -8.04
CA ASN A 16 18.51 -23.98 -6.84
C ASN A 16 16.99 -23.84 -6.70
N PHE A 17 16.35 -24.91 -6.21
CA PHE A 17 14.88 -24.96 -6.11
C PHE A 17 14.32 -23.96 -5.09
N THR A 18 15.07 -23.60 -4.05
CA THR A 18 14.66 -22.55 -3.10
C THR A 18 14.56 -21.19 -3.78
N GLY A 19 15.56 -20.81 -4.58
CA GLY A 19 15.54 -19.58 -5.37
C GLY A 19 14.44 -19.57 -6.44
N TYR A 20 14.23 -20.72 -7.07
CA TYR A 20 13.14 -20.92 -8.03
C TYR A 20 11.76 -20.72 -7.37
N LEU A 21 11.49 -21.40 -6.25
CA LEU A 21 10.24 -21.28 -5.50
C LEU A 21 10.00 -19.85 -5.03
N LYS A 22 11.05 -19.12 -4.61
CA LYS A 22 10.93 -17.68 -4.30
C LYS A 22 10.41 -16.88 -5.49
N CYS A 23 10.86 -17.18 -6.71
CA CYS A 23 10.37 -16.53 -7.91
C CYS A 23 8.91 -16.91 -8.21
N GLN A 24 8.57 -18.20 -8.08
CA GLN A 24 7.20 -18.68 -8.29
C GLN A 24 6.21 -18.07 -7.28
N ASN A 25 6.60 -17.94 -6.02
CA ASN A 25 5.77 -17.27 -5.01
C ASN A 25 5.51 -15.81 -5.36
N ASN A 26 6.50 -15.11 -5.91
CA ASN A 26 6.30 -13.74 -6.39
C ASN A 26 5.37 -13.69 -7.61
N PHE A 27 5.48 -14.64 -8.55
CA PHE A 27 4.54 -14.74 -9.68
C PHE A 27 3.11 -14.97 -9.19
N LEU A 28 2.91 -15.98 -8.34
CA LEU A 28 1.61 -16.29 -7.75
C LEU A 28 1.00 -15.08 -7.04
N ARG A 29 1.78 -14.35 -6.23
CA ARG A 29 1.31 -13.11 -5.59
C ARG A 29 0.91 -12.03 -6.59
N ILE A 30 1.70 -11.82 -7.66
CA ILE A 30 1.37 -10.85 -8.71
C ILE A 30 0.08 -11.26 -9.43
N TYR A 31 -0.07 -12.55 -9.76
CA TYR A 31 -1.27 -13.06 -10.42
C TYR A 31 -2.49 -12.95 -9.50
N ALA A 32 -2.33 -13.17 -8.20
CA ALA A 32 -3.40 -13.03 -7.21
C ALA A 32 -3.90 -11.58 -7.10
N GLU A 33 -2.99 -10.60 -6.99
CA GLU A 33 -3.38 -9.18 -6.93
C GLU A 33 -4.02 -8.67 -8.22
N ARG A 34 -3.66 -9.28 -9.35
CA ARG A 34 -4.23 -9.00 -10.68
C ARG A 34 -5.46 -9.87 -11.02
N GLU A 35 -5.88 -10.74 -10.12
CA GLU A 35 -7.00 -11.68 -10.31
C GLU A 35 -6.85 -12.59 -11.55
N ARG A 36 -5.61 -12.92 -11.94
CA ARG A 36 -5.30 -13.80 -13.08
C ARG A 36 -5.29 -15.28 -12.65
N PHE A 37 -6.46 -15.81 -12.33
CA PHE A 37 -6.62 -17.17 -11.77
C PHE A 37 -6.20 -18.29 -12.73
N ASP A 38 -6.26 -18.07 -14.04
CA ASP A 38 -5.79 -19.05 -15.02
C ASP A 38 -4.27 -19.26 -14.94
N GLU A 39 -3.50 -18.17 -14.75
CA GLU A 39 -2.05 -18.27 -14.58
C GLU A 39 -1.65 -18.87 -13.23
N ILE A 40 -2.43 -18.62 -12.18
CA ILE A 40 -2.25 -19.28 -10.88
C ILE A 40 -2.42 -20.79 -11.04
N ASN A 41 -3.47 -21.22 -11.74
CA ASN A 41 -3.72 -22.64 -12.02
C ASN A 41 -2.58 -23.26 -12.82
N ALA A 42 -2.15 -22.61 -13.91
CA ALA A 42 -1.04 -23.09 -14.74
C ALA A 42 0.27 -23.19 -13.95
N THR A 43 0.57 -22.19 -13.11
CA THR A 43 1.78 -22.20 -12.25
C THR A 43 1.71 -23.33 -11.21
N LYS A 44 0.53 -23.59 -10.65
CA LYS A 44 0.31 -24.68 -9.69
C LYS A 44 0.52 -26.04 -10.34
N GLU A 45 -0.06 -26.28 -11.52
CA GLU A 45 0.11 -27.54 -12.27
C GLU A 45 1.59 -27.75 -12.64
N GLN A 46 2.25 -26.70 -13.13
CA GLN A 46 3.69 -26.75 -13.44
C GLN A 46 4.52 -27.08 -12.19
N LEU A 47 4.22 -26.49 -11.03
CA LEU A 47 4.92 -26.80 -9.79
C LEU A 47 4.73 -28.26 -9.37
N GLN A 48 3.52 -28.80 -9.49
CA GLN A 48 3.24 -30.21 -9.18
C GLN A 48 4.04 -31.15 -10.09
N ASP A 49 4.06 -30.89 -11.39
CA ASP A 49 4.85 -31.67 -12.35
C ASP A 49 6.35 -31.62 -12.06
N LEU A 50 6.86 -30.43 -11.74
CA LEU A 50 8.29 -30.24 -11.46
C LEU A 50 8.71 -30.91 -10.14
N VAL A 51 7.86 -30.87 -9.11
CA VAL A 51 8.09 -31.60 -7.86
C VAL A 51 8.24 -33.10 -8.14
N LEU A 52 7.40 -33.67 -9.00
CA LEU A 52 7.46 -35.08 -9.37
C LEU A 52 8.69 -35.42 -10.24
N LYS A 53 9.06 -34.55 -11.18
CA LYS A 53 10.17 -34.78 -12.12
C LYS A 53 11.55 -34.56 -11.49
N GLU A 54 11.70 -33.52 -10.69
CA GLU A 54 12.99 -33.08 -10.13
C GLU A 54 13.19 -33.53 -8.67
N GLY A 55 12.13 -33.95 -7.98
CA GLY A 55 12.20 -34.55 -6.64
C GLY A 55 12.42 -33.55 -5.49
N PHE A 56 12.14 -32.25 -5.68
CA PHE A 56 12.17 -31.26 -4.59
C PHE A 56 10.80 -31.09 -3.93
N SER A 57 10.75 -30.62 -2.68
CA SER A 57 9.51 -30.32 -1.97
C SER A 57 9.16 -28.83 -2.00
N LEU A 58 7.86 -28.53 -1.91
CA LEU A 58 7.38 -27.17 -1.69
C LEU A 58 7.60 -26.78 -0.22
N ASN A 59 8.01 -25.53 0.01
CA ASN A 59 8.20 -24.98 1.35
C ASN A 59 6.93 -24.32 1.92
N SER A 60 6.96 -24.01 3.21
CA SER A 60 5.95 -23.24 3.96
C SER A 60 5.43 -22.04 3.15
N LYS A 61 6.32 -21.15 2.72
CA LYS A 61 6.00 -19.92 1.99
C LYS A 61 5.23 -20.16 0.68
N THR A 62 5.49 -21.28 0.01
CA THR A 62 4.77 -21.68 -1.20
C THR A 62 3.33 -22.07 -0.88
N TYR A 63 3.13 -22.88 0.16
CA TYR A 63 1.79 -23.24 0.63
C TYR A 63 1.02 -22.03 1.17
N PHE A 64 1.67 -21.12 1.91
CA PHE A 64 1.10 -19.82 2.28
C PHE A 64 0.58 -19.05 1.06
N THR A 65 1.40 -18.97 0.01
CA THR A 65 1.05 -18.21 -1.20
C THR A 65 -0.10 -18.87 -1.97
N LEU A 66 -0.12 -20.20 -2.04
CA LEU A 66 -1.23 -20.96 -2.63
C LEU A 66 -2.53 -20.80 -1.82
N SER A 67 -2.45 -20.77 -0.49
CA SER A 67 -3.58 -20.46 0.39
C SER A 67 -4.16 -19.09 0.10
N LEU A 68 -3.32 -18.07 -0.04
CA LEU A 68 -3.75 -16.71 -0.40
C LEU A 68 -4.49 -16.68 -1.75
N CYS A 69 -3.92 -17.35 -2.75
CA CYS A 69 -4.52 -17.45 -4.08
C CYS A 69 -5.90 -18.13 -4.03
N ALA A 70 -6.00 -19.26 -3.32
CA ALA A 70 -7.25 -19.99 -3.15
C ALA A 70 -8.30 -19.15 -2.39
N SER A 71 -7.88 -18.42 -1.36
CA SER A 71 -8.74 -17.51 -0.59
C SER A 71 -9.33 -16.40 -1.49
N TYR A 72 -8.52 -15.77 -2.33
CA TYR A 72 -9.01 -14.74 -3.27
C TYR A 72 -9.95 -15.28 -4.35
N LYS A 73 -9.83 -16.57 -4.70
CA LYS A 73 -10.74 -17.26 -5.61
C LYS A 73 -12.06 -17.69 -4.94
N GLY A 74 -12.18 -17.57 -3.61
CA GLY A 74 -13.33 -18.05 -2.84
C GLY A 74 -13.28 -19.55 -2.49
N GLN A 75 -12.15 -20.22 -2.70
CA GLN A 75 -11.97 -21.65 -2.40
C GLN A 75 -11.50 -21.84 -0.96
N HIS A 76 -12.34 -21.50 0.01
CA HIS A 76 -11.94 -21.36 1.42
C HIS A 76 -11.44 -22.66 2.05
N GLU A 77 -12.07 -23.81 1.79
CA GLU A 77 -11.62 -25.10 2.32
C GLU A 77 -10.23 -25.49 1.79
N VAL A 78 -9.98 -25.27 0.49
CA VAL A 78 -8.67 -25.52 -0.13
C VAL A 78 -7.62 -24.55 0.43
N ALA A 79 -8.00 -23.30 0.64
CA ALA A 79 -7.13 -22.31 1.27
C ALA A 79 -6.74 -22.72 2.70
N LEU A 80 -7.67 -23.29 3.46
CA LEU A 80 -7.41 -23.77 4.81
C LEU A 80 -6.44 -24.95 4.84
N ASP A 81 -6.61 -25.95 3.95
CA ASP A 81 -5.66 -27.07 3.82
C ASP A 81 -4.24 -26.56 3.49
N TYR A 82 -4.11 -25.64 2.53
CA TYR A 82 -2.82 -25.04 2.22
C TYR A 82 -2.23 -24.25 3.39
N ALA A 83 -3.04 -23.49 4.13
CA ALA A 83 -2.56 -22.74 5.30
C ALA A 83 -2.08 -23.68 6.42
N GLN A 84 -2.78 -24.79 6.65
CA GLN A 84 -2.40 -25.81 7.64
C GLN A 84 -1.10 -26.53 7.25
N ARG A 85 -0.93 -26.87 5.97
CA ARG A 85 0.35 -27.42 5.46
C ARG A 85 1.50 -26.43 5.62
N SER A 86 1.25 -25.16 5.32
CA SER A 86 2.22 -24.08 5.54
C SER A 86 2.65 -24.01 7.01
N LEU A 87 1.69 -24.07 7.93
CA LEU A 87 1.96 -24.04 9.37
C LEU A 87 2.75 -25.27 9.82
N SER A 88 2.35 -26.47 9.37
CA SER A 88 3.06 -27.71 9.70
C SER A 88 4.53 -27.66 9.28
N LEU A 89 4.82 -27.17 8.06
CA LEU A 89 6.19 -27.06 7.57
C LEU A 89 6.99 -25.99 8.33
N ALA A 90 6.39 -24.83 8.56
CA ALA A 90 7.05 -23.75 9.29
C ALA A 90 7.38 -24.16 10.74
N LEU A 91 6.52 -24.95 11.39
CA LEU A 91 6.80 -25.54 12.70
C LEU A 91 7.95 -26.54 12.65
N THR A 92 8.04 -27.38 11.62
CA THR A 92 9.16 -28.33 11.48
C THR A 92 10.50 -27.64 11.20
N GLU A 93 10.47 -26.52 10.49
CA GLU A 93 11.65 -25.72 10.15
C GLU A 93 12.00 -24.69 11.24
N ASP A 94 11.15 -24.55 12.26
CA ASP A 94 11.22 -23.58 13.35
C ASP A 94 11.24 -22.10 12.89
N ASP A 95 10.78 -21.82 11.67
CA ASP A 95 10.74 -20.47 11.08
C ASP A 95 9.59 -19.64 11.67
N LYS A 96 9.93 -18.72 12.58
CA LYS A 96 8.96 -17.90 13.31
C LYS A 96 8.19 -16.94 12.43
N GLU A 97 8.79 -16.42 11.35
CA GLU A 97 8.11 -15.52 10.43
C GLU A 97 7.07 -16.31 9.62
N ASP A 98 7.44 -17.48 9.10
CA ASP A 98 6.53 -18.32 8.33
C ASP A 98 5.43 -18.97 9.21
N ILE A 99 5.70 -19.27 10.48
CA ILE A 99 4.67 -19.65 11.46
C ILE A 99 3.64 -18.52 11.59
N CYS A 100 4.07 -17.28 11.80
CA CYS A 100 3.17 -16.14 11.92
C CYS A 100 2.37 -15.90 10.64
N ASN A 101 3.01 -15.99 9.47
CA ASN A 101 2.34 -15.89 8.18
C ASN A 101 1.26 -16.98 8.02
N ALA A 102 1.55 -18.23 8.39
CA ALA A 102 0.60 -19.32 8.27
C ALA A 102 -0.59 -19.17 9.22
N ILE A 103 -0.36 -18.79 10.49
CA ILE A 103 -1.43 -18.51 11.46
C ILE A 103 -2.30 -17.34 10.97
N PHE A 104 -1.70 -16.28 10.43
CA PHE A 104 -2.44 -15.18 9.82
C PHE A 104 -3.33 -15.64 8.67
N MET A 105 -2.83 -16.52 7.80
CA MET A 105 -3.66 -17.07 6.71
C MET A 105 -4.81 -17.93 7.22
N ILE A 106 -4.59 -18.76 8.25
CA ILE A 106 -5.67 -19.54 8.87
C ILE A 106 -6.75 -18.60 9.42
N SER A 107 -6.34 -17.55 10.15
CA SER A 107 -7.26 -16.53 10.67
C SER A 107 -8.05 -15.84 9.54
N LEU A 108 -7.36 -15.43 8.48
CA LEU A 108 -7.99 -14.80 7.32
C LEU A 108 -9.00 -15.74 6.64
N VAL A 109 -8.66 -17.02 6.49
CA VAL A 109 -9.58 -18.00 5.89
C VAL A 109 -10.80 -18.23 6.78
N TYR A 110 -10.63 -18.34 8.10
CA TYR A 110 -11.77 -18.41 9.03
C TYR A 110 -12.67 -17.19 8.94
N PHE A 111 -12.09 -15.99 8.84
CA PHE A 111 -12.86 -14.76 8.63
C PHE A 111 -13.69 -14.83 7.34
N MET A 112 -13.10 -15.25 6.22
CA MET A 112 -13.80 -15.40 4.94
C MET A 112 -14.91 -16.45 4.98
N MET A 113 -14.81 -17.46 5.86
CA MET A 113 -15.85 -18.46 6.10
C MET A 113 -16.94 -17.98 7.07
N GLY A 114 -16.86 -16.75 7.61
CA GLY A 114 -17.77 -16.24 8.64
C GLY A 114 -17.50 -16.79 10.04
N ARG A 115 -16.40 -17.52 10.23
CA ARG A 115 -15.98 -18.14 11.49
C ARG A 115 -15.19 -17.15 12.35
N TYR A 116 -15.86 -16.06 12.75
CA TYR A 116 -15.20 -14.91 13.38
C TYR A 116 -14.57 -15.21 14.74
N ALA A 117 -15.16 -16.11 15.53
CA ALA A 117 -14.61 -16.50 16.83
C ALA A 117 -13.27 -17.25 16.68
N GLU A 118 -13.19 -18.19 15.73
CA GLU A 118 -11.94 -18.89 15.44
C GLU A 118 -10.91 -17.96 14.80
N ALA A 119 -11.32 -17.05 13.92
CA ALA A 119 -10.44 -16.03 13.36
C ALA A 119 -9.79 -15.17 14.47
N LEU A 120 -10.59 -14.65 15.41
CA LEU A 120 -10.10 -13.86 16.54
C LEU A 120 -9.14 -14.66 17.44
N LYS A 121 -9.45 -15.94 17.69
CA LYS A 121 -8.54 -16.81 18.46
C LYS A 121 -7.15 -16.85 17.82
N GLU A 122 -7.07 -17.07 16.52
CA GLU A 122 -5.79 -17.08 15.81
C GLU A 122 -5.12 -15.71 15.73
N VAL A 123 -5.90 -14.62 15.62
CA VAL A 123 -5.36 -13.26 15.77
C VAL A 123 -4.71 -13.08 17.14
N TYR A 124 -5.34 -13.52 18.24
CA TYR A 124 -4.77 -13.39 19.57
C TYR A 124 -3.54 -14.28 19.78
N ASN A 125 -3.50 -15.46 19.15
CA ASN A 125 -2.29 -16.28 19.12
C ASN A 125 -1.09 -15.51 18.53
N LEU A 126 -1.31 -14.76 17.43
CA LEU A 126 -0.27 -13.92 16.82
C LEU A 126 0.23 -12.81 17.75
N HIS A 127 -0.63 -12.24 18.60
CA HIS A 127 -0.24 -11.18 19.52
C HIS A 127 0.86 -11.64 20.50
N VAL A 128 0.84 -12.92 20.90
CA VAL A 128 1.89 -13.50 21.75
C VAL A 128 3.24 -13.50 21.03
N PHE A 129 3.27 -13.83 19.73
CA PHE A 129 4.50 -13.78 18.94
C PHE A 129 5.05 -12.36 18.82
N PHE A 130 4.19 -11.36 18.64
CA PHE A 130 4.61 -9.97 18.46
C PHE A 130 5.17 -9.32 19.74
N GLN A 131 4.99 -9.94 20.91
CA GLN A 131 5.66 -9.51 22.15
C GLN A 131 7.16 -9.83 22.15
N VAL A 132 7.58 -10.81 21.35
CA VAL A 132 8.96 -11.32 21.32
C VAL A 132 9.64 -11.02 19.99
N TYR A 133 8.88 -11.06 18.89
CA TYR A 133 9.39 -10.92 17.53
C TYR A 133 8.85 -9.67 16.85
N ASN A 134 9.72 -8.94 16.15
CA ASN A 134 9.33 -7.74 15.42
C ASN A 134 9.02 -8.05 13.95
N PHE A 135 7.74 -8.31 13.66
CA PHE A 135 7.23 -8.51 12.30
C PHE A 135 6.16 -7.47 11.95
N PRO A 136 6.54 -6.20 11.66
CA PRO A 136 5.60 -5.09 11.59
C PRO A 136 4.51 -5.28 10.52
N GLU A 137 4.85 -5.90 9.38
CA GLU A 137 3.88 -6.12 8.31
C GLU A 137 2.79 -7.13 8.66
N ILE A 138 3.17 -8.24 9.30
CA ILE A 138 2.23 -9.29 9.73
C ILE A 138 1.41 -8.76 10.91
N ARG A 139 2.04 -8.00 11.82
CA ARG A 139 1.37 -7.33 12.94
C ARG A 139 0.26 -6.40 12.47
N LEU A 140 0.56 -5.51 11.52
CA LEU A 140 -0.43 -4.59 10.95
C LEU A 140 -1.55 -5.37 10.22
N SER A 141 -1.21 -6.42 9.47
CA SER A 141 -2.21 -7.24 8.79
C SER A 141 -3.15 -7.94 9.78
N ALA A 142 -2.62 -8.46 10.89
CA ALA A 142 -3.41 -9.07 11.95
C ALA A 142 -4.29 -8.05 12.71
N LYS A 143 -3.77 -6.84 12.98
CA LYS A 143 -4.55 -5.73 13.55
C LYS A 143 -5.72 -5.35 12.64
N LEU A 144 -5.47 -5.23 11.34
CA LEU A 144 -6.51 -4.94 10.36
C LEU A 144 -7.59 -6.01 10.32
N LEU A 145 -7.21 -7.29 10.32
CA LEU A 145 -8.17 -8.39 10.36
C LEU A 145 -9.02 -8.36 11.65
N ASN A 146 -8.42 -8.03 12.79
CA ASN A 146 -9.13 -7.83 14.05
C ASN A 146 -10.18 -6.71 13.94
N ALA A 147 -9.76 -5.55 13.41
CA ALA A 147 -10.65 -4.42 13.19
C ALA A 147 -11.79 -4.77 12.21
N ASP A 148 -11.50 -5.55 11.17
CA ASP A 148 -12.52 -5.99 10.21
C ASP A 148 -13.57 -6.90 10.86
N ILE A 149 -13.14 -7.79 11.76
CA ILE A 149 -14.05 -8.63 12.54
C ILE A 149 -14.95 -7.76 13.42
N PHE A 150 -14.42 -6.75 14.10
CA PHE A 150 -15.24 -5.82 14.90
C PHE A 150 -16.18 -4.98 14.04
N ARG A 151 -15.75 -4.53 12.86
CA ARG A 151 -16.61 -3.85 11.87
C ARG A 151 -17.81 -4.73 11.49
N ILE A 152 -17.57 -6.00 11.15
CA ILE A 152 -18.66 -6.95 10.82
C ILE A 152 -19.60 -7.19 12.00
N GLN A 153 -19.07 -7.18 13.23
CA GLN A 153 -19.86 -7.24 14.47
C GLN A 153 -20.56 -5.91 14.82
N LYS A 154 -20.43 -4.86 13.99
CA LYS A 154 -20.94 -3.50 14.22
C LYS A 154 -20.36 -2.80 15.46
N LYS A 155 -19.20 -3.27 15.94
CA LYS A 155 -18.40 -2.64 17.00
C LYS A 155 -17.46 -1.62 16.36
N TYR A 156 -18.07 -0.55 15.84
CA TYR A 156 -17.38 0.39 14.97
C TYR A 156 -16.31 1.22 15.71
N ASP A 157 -16.59 1.62 16.95
CA ASP A 157 -15.64 2.41 17.75
C ASP A 157 -14.36 1.60 18.03
N GLU A 158 -14.50 0.33 18.43
CA GLU A 158 -13.36 -0.57 18.64
C GLU A 158 -12.60 -0.84 17.33
N ALA A 159 -13.32 -1.03 16.22
CA ALA A 159 -12.70 -1.20 14.91
C ALA A 159 -11.89 0.04 14.50
N LEU A 160 -12.47 1.23 14.60
CA LEU A 160 -11.82 2.49 14.25
C LEU A 160 -10.61 2.77 15.14
N ASN A 161 -10.71 2.54 16.45
CA ASN A 161 -9.57 2.71 17.36
C ASN A 161 -8.37 1.85 16.92
N ILE A 162 -8.61 0.56 16.61
CA ILE A 162 -7.54 -0.33 16.12
C ILE A 162 -6.99 0.14 14.78
N MET A 163 -7.85 0.60 13.86
CA MET A 163 -7.40 1.11 12.56
C MET A 163 -6.56 2.39 12.69
N TRP A 164 -6.93 3.30 13.59
CA TRP A 164 -6.17 4.53 13.86
C TRP A 164 -4.83 4.24 14.52
N GLU A 165 -4.76 3.30 15.47
CA GLU A 165 -3.49 2.82 16.00
C GLU A 165 -2.60 2.23 14.90
N ALA A 166 -3.17 1.40 14.02
CA ALA A 166 -2.45 0.82 12.89
C ALA A 166 -2.01 1.90 11.89
N TYR A 167 -2.78 2.98 11.74
CA TYR A 167 -2.45 4.12 10.88
C TYR A 167 -1.24 4.88 11.41
N GLU A 168 -1.17 5.16 12.71
CA GLU A 168 0.01 5.81 13.31
C GLU A 168 1.27 4.95 13.22
N GLU A 169 1.13 3.62 13.32
CA GLU A 169 2.23 2.67 13.12
C GLU A 169 2.76 2.62 11.67
N LEU A 170 2.07 3.22 10.68
CA LEU A 170 2.56 3.30 9.31
C LEU A 170 3.89 4.06 9.20
N LYS A 171 4.18 4.98 10.13
CA LYS A 171 5.45 5.70 10.21
C LYS A 171 6.66 4.76 10.25
N GLU A 172 6.47 3.54 10.75
CA GLU A 172 7.51 2.50 10.82
C GLU A 172 7.52 1.57 9.59
N CYS A 173 6.56 1.70 8.67
CA CYS A 173 6.29 0.72 7.60
C CYS A 173 6.45 1.31 6.20
N LYS A 174 7.43 0.80 5.43
CA LYS A 174 7.75 1.31 4.08
C LYS A 174 6.79 0.85 2.97
N LYS A 175 5.77 0.05 3.29
CA LYS A 175 4.90 -0.59 2.28
C LYS A 175 3.61 0.19 2.06
N ILE A 176 3.55 0.87 0.92
CA ILE A 176 2.39 1.63 0.46
C ILE A 176 1.09 0.81 0.43
N VAL A 177 1.16 -0.50 0.18
CA VAL A 177 -0.02 -1.39 0.15
C VAL A 177 -0.73 -1.45 1.49
N THR A 178 0.03 -1.45 2.59
CA THR A 178 -0.52 -1.46 3.95
C THR A 178 -1.26 -0.15 4.22
N HIS A 179 -0.68 0.99 3.83
CA HIS A 179 -1.36 2.29 3.90
C HIS A 179 -2.68 2.25 3.14
N ILE A 180 -2.68 1.85 1.85
CA ILE A 180 -3.92 1.77 1.04
C ILE A 180 -4.98 0.90 1.72
N SER A 181 -4.55 -0.22 2.33
CA SER A 181 -5.45 -1.15 3.01
C SER A 181 -6.07 -0.52 4.25
N ILE A 182 -5.29 0.13 5.12
CA ILE A 182 -5.81 0.80 6.33
C ILE A 182 -6.79 1.92 5.93
N THR A 183 -6.39 2.81 5.02
CA THR A 183 -7.23 3.94 4.58
C THR A 183 -8.50 3.44 3.89
N GLY A 184 -8.39 2.40 3.06
CA GLY A 184 -9.54 1.75 2.45
C GLY A 184 -10.51 1.16 3.47
N MET A 185 -9.99 0.50 4.52
CA MET A 185 -10.79 -0.09 5.58
C MET A 185 -11.45 0.96 6.47
N LEU A 186 -10.77 2.07 6.79
CA LEU A 186 -11.39 3.21 7.45
C LEU A 186 -12.61 3.69 6.66
N GLY A 187 -12.44 3.91 5.35
CA GLY A 187 -13.52 4.38 4.50
C GLY A 187 -14.68 3.39 4.37
N ILE A 188 -14.40 2.09 4.29
CA ILE A 188 -15.44 1.03 4.32
C ILE A 188 -16.15 1.00 5.68
N THR A 189 -15.44 1.18 6.79
CA THR A 189 -16.02 1.21 8.13
C THR A 189 -16.98 2.39 8.30
N TYR A 190 -16.57 3.59 7.90
CA TYR A 190 -17.45 4.76 7.91
C TYR A 190 -18.67 4.57 7.02
N LEU A 191 -18.52 3.88 5.88
CA LEU A 191 -19.64 3.57 4.99
C LEU A 191 -20.66 2.68 5.70
N ASP A 192 -20.20 1.65 6.41
CA ASP A 192 -21.07 0.75 7.18
C ASP A 192 -21.76 1.45 8.36
N MET A 193 -21.13 2.48 8.93
CA MET A 193 -21.73 3.36 9.95
C MET A 193 -22.78 4.32 9.37
N GLY A 194 -22.81 4.49 8.05
CA GLY A 194 -23.67 5.45 7.34
C GLY A 194 -23.06 6.86 7.18
N ASP A 195 -21.83 7.09 7.65
CA ASP A 195 -21.09 8.33 7.43
C ASP A 195 -20.48 8.34 6.03
N LYS A 196 -21.32 8.70 5.05
CA LYS A 196 -20.95 8.74 3.63
C LYS A 196 -19.87 9.77 3.29
N GLU A 197 -19.77 10.86 4.05
CA GLU A 197 -18.79 11.91 3.79
C GLU A 197 -17.39 11.42 4.15
N SER A 198 -17.21 10.93 5.38
CA SER A 198 -15.93 10.36 5.84
C SER A 198 -15.55 9.14 5.02
N ALA A 199 -16.51 8.22 4.77
CA ALA A 199 -16.30 7.04 3.94
C ALA A 199 -15.66 7.38 2.60
N ARG A 200 -16.20 8.43 1.97
CA ARG A 200 -15.75 8.84 0.65
C ARG A 200 -14.38 9.49 0.68
N VAL A 201 -14.08 10.31 1.67
CA VAL A 201 -12.75 10.91 1.85
C VAL A 201 -11.69 9.81 1.86
N TYR A 202 -11.84 8.84 2.76
CA TYR A 202 -10.87 7.77 2.94
C TYR A 202 -10.82 6.80 1.74
N ILE A 203 -11.96 6.43 1.15
CA ILE A 203 -11.96 5.59 -0.07
C ILE A 203 -11.27 6.30 -1.24
N ASN A 204 -11.48 7.62 -1.42
CA ASN A 204 -10.79 8.37 -2.46
C ASN A 204 -9.29 8.49 -2.20
N MET A 205 -8.87 8.68 -0.94
CA MET A 205 -7.45 8.67 -0.58
C MET A 205 -6.80 7.34 -0.97
N ALA A 206 -7.42 6.21 -0.58
CA ALA A 206 -6.95 4.89 -0.94
C ALA A 206 -6.91 4.67 -2.47
N LEU A 207 -7.95 5.09 -3.21
CA LEU A 207 -8.02 4.99 -4.67
C LEU A 207 -6.97 5.82 -5.40
N ARG A 208 -6.52 6.93 -4.83
CA ARG A 208 -5.46 7.72 -5.48
C ARG A 208 -4.07 7.11 -5.30
N MET A 209 -3.91 6.27 -4.29
CA MET A 209 -2.66 5.57 -3.99
C MET A 209 -2.55 4.20 -4.69
N VAL A 210 -3.69 3.56 -4.98
CA VAL A 210 -3.78 2.24 -5.61
C VAL A 210 -3.26 2.27 -7.04
N ASP A 211 -2.51 1.22 -7.42
CA ASP A 211 -2.15 1.00 -8.82
C ASP A 211 -3.17 0.06 -9.46
N ASP A 212 -4.13 0.63 -10.19
CA ASP A 212 -5.21 -0.09 -10.87
C ASP A 212 -4.73 -1.25 -11.76
N ARG A 213 -3.50 -1.21 -12.28
CA ARG A 213 -2.97 -2.26 -13.16
C ARG A 213 -2.38 -3.44 -12.39
N ASN A 214 -1.83 -3.18 -11.21
CA ASN A 214 -1.10 -4.18 -10.42
C ASN A 214 -1.88 -4.67 -9.21
N GLN A 215 -2.79 -3.86 -8.67
CA GLN A 215 -3.59 -4.12 -7.47
C GLN A 215 -5.08 -4.14 -7.86
N VAL A 216 -5.40 -4.90 -8.91
CA VAL A 216 -6.74 -4.97 -9.52
C VAL A 216 -7.80 -5.32 -8.48
N ARG A 217 -7.51 -6.32 -7.62
CA ARG A 217 -8.41 -6.74 -6.55
C ARG A 217 -8.74 -5.60 -5.59
N LEU A 218 -7.71 -4.91 -5.09
CA LEU A 218 -7.89 -3.82 -4.13
C LEU A 218 -8.62 -2.63 -4.76
N ALA A 219 -8.24 -2.25 -5.98
CA ALA A 219 -8.92 -1.22 -6.75
C ALA A 219 -10.40 -1.54 -6.96
N ARG A 220 -10.72 -2.80 -7.32
CA ARG A 220 -12.10 -3.28 -7.48
C ARG A 220 -12.90 -3.13 -6.20
N ILE A 221 -12.35 -3.55 -5.05
CA ILE A 221 -13.00 -3.42 -3.74
C ILE A 221 -13.30 -1.95 -3.42
N LEU A 222 -12.32 -1.07 -3.60
CA LEU A 222 -12.47 0.36 -3.30
C LEU A 222 -13.50 1.03 -4.23
N LYS A 223 -13.43 0.77 -5.54
CA LYS A 223 -14.38 1.32 -6.53
C LYS A 223 -15.81 0.84 -6.26
N THR A 224 -15.98 -0.46 -6.01
CA THR A 224 -17.30 -1.03 -5.66
C THR A 224 -17.89 -0.36 -4.41
N ASN A 225 -17.08 -0.10 -3.38
CA ASN A 225 -17.58 0.59 -2.19
C ASN A 225 -17.84 2.08 -2.44
N LEU A 226 -17.05 2.75 -3.30
CA LEU A 226 -17.31 4.13 -3.72
C LEU A 226 -18.65 4.24 -4.47
N GLU A 227 -18.95 3.29 -5.35
CA GLU A 227 -20.22 3.23 -6.09
C GLU A 227 -21.43 3.13 -5.15
N LYS A 228 -21.32 2.36 -4.06
CA LYS A 228 -22.37 2.26 -3.03
C LYS A 228 -22.67 3.58 -2.32
N ILE A 229 -21.71 4.50 -2.25
CA ILE A 229 -21.93 5.82 -1.64
C ILE A 229 -22.91 6.66 -2.50
N GLY A 230 -22.79 6.53 -3.83
CA GLY A 230 -23.58 7.23 -4.85
C GLY A 230 -23.18 8.70 -5.04
N GLY A 231 -23.25 9.23 -6.27
CA GLY A 231 -22.99 10.64 -6.59
C GLY A 231 -21.49 11.01 -6.73
N GLU A 232 -21.20 12.01 -7.56
CA GLU A 232 -19.89 12.68 -7.59
C GLU A 232 -19.65 13.39 -6.25
N VAL A 233 -18.40 13.46 -5.78
CA VAL A 233 -18.05 14.43 -4.73
C VAL A 233 -17.09 15.46 -5.26
N GLN A 234 -17.47 16.71 -5.00
CA GLN A 234 -16.53 17.79 -4.80
C GLN A 234 -15.60 17.39 -3.65
N THR A 235 -14.51 16.69 -3.96
CA THR A 235 -13.46 16.43 -2.97
C THR A 235 -13.03 17.78 -2.42
N ASN A 236 -13.14 17.97 -1.11
CA ASN A 236 -12.93 19.28 -0.49
C ASN A 236 -11.44 19.64 -0.35
N PHE A 237 -10.55 18.97 -1.10
CA PHE A 237 -9.12 19.23 -1.14
C PHE A 237 -8.60 19.12 -2.58
N ASP A 238 -7.65 19.99 -2.90
CA ASP A 238 -6.96 20.05 -4.18
C ASP A 238 -5.66 19.21 -4.15
N VAL A 239 -4.96 19.21 -3.02
CA VAL A 239 -3.70 18.48 -2.79
C VAL A 239 -3.73 17.84 -1.40
N LEU A 240 -3.34 16.57 -1.31
CA LEU A 240 -3.03 15.88 -0.07
C LEU A 240 -1.51 15.71 0.03
N PHE A 241 -0.97 16.06 1.19
CA PHE A 241 0.45 15.97 1.50
C PHE A 241 0.62 15.18 2.80
N ASP A 242 1.13 13.95 2.67
CA ASP A 242 1.52 13.08 3.77
C ASP A 242 3.03 13.19 3.94
N GLU A 243 3.42 13.88 5.01
CA GLU A 243 4.81 14.18 5.30
C GLU A 243 5.59 12.92 5.71
N ALA A 244 4.96 12.07 6.53
CA ALA A 244 5.60 10.89 7.09
C ALA A 244 5.99 9.86 6.02
N ASN A 245 5.16 9.69 4.99
CA ASN A 245 5.39 8.70 3.92
C ASN A 245 5.94 9.32 2.64
N HIS A 246 6.27 10.62 2.62
CA HIS A 246 6.68 11.37 1.42
C HIS A 246 5.69 11.19 0.26
N LEU A 247 4.40 11.15 0.57
CA LEU A 247 3.34 10.89 -0.38
C LEU A 247 2.60 12.19 -0.71
N VAL A 248 2.47 12.47 -2.00
CA VAL A 248 1.73 13.63 -2.49
C VAL A 248 0.69 13.16 -3.47
N VAL A 249 -0.53 13.65 -3.30
CA VAL A 249 -1.67 13.25 -4.11
C VAL A 249 -2.44 14.49 -4.56
N GLU A 250 -2.60 14.65 -5.86
CA GLU A 250 -3.36 15.77 -6.44
C GLU A 250 -4.73 15.28 -6.95
N GLN A 251 -5.73 16.16 -6.88
CA GLN A 251 -7.12 15.82 -7.18
C GLN A 251 -7.37 15.19 -8.55
N LYS A 252 -6.75 15.72 -9.61
CA LYS A 252 -6.96 15.30 -11.00
C LYS A 252 -5.89 14.34 -11.51
N ILE A 253 -4.65 14.49 -11.07
CA ILE A 253 -3.49 13.69 -11.48
C ILE A 253 -3.43 12.37 -10.70
N GLY A 254 -3.89 12.36 -9.44
CA GLY A 254 -3.71 11.23 -8.53
C GLY A 254 -2.35 11.28 -7.83
N ARG A 255 -1.77 10.12 -7.50
CA ARG A 255 -0.48 10.03 -6.81
C ARG A 255 0.65 10.61 -7.65
N ILE A 256 1.44 11.48 -7.02
CA ILE A 256 2.64 12.07 -7.58
C ILE A 256 3.85 11.39 -6.93
N ASP A 257 4.62 10.67 -7.74
CA ASP A 257 5.84 10.00 -7.30
C ASP A 257 7.07 10.89 -7.53
N PHE A 258 7.63 11.41 -6.43
CA PHE A 258 8.87 12.20 -6.45
C PHE A 258 10.13 11.34 -6.58
N LYS A 259 10.05 10.02 -6.37
CA LYS A 259 11.21 9.10 -6.33
C LYS A 259 12.29 9.66 -5.39
N ASN A 260 13.54 9.76 -5.86
CA ASN A 260 14.67 10.31 -5.09
C ASN A 260 14.86 11.83 -5.30
N GLN A 261 13.83 12.57 -5.72
CA GLN A 261 13.94 14.01 -5.98
C GLN A 261 13.59 14.84 -4.74
N PHE A 262 14.37 14.67 -3.66
CA PHE A 262 14.13 15.29 -2.35
C PHE A 262 13.96 16.81 -2.42
N ILE A 263 14.78 17.50 -3.21
CA ILE A 263 14.69 18.96 -3.41
C ILE A 263 13.30 19.39 -3.91
N LEU A 264 12.66 18.61 -4.79
CA LEU A 264 11.33 18.95 -5.30
C LEU A 264 10.26 18.77 -4.23
N LEU A 265 10.39 17.74 -3.40
CA LEU A 265 9.49 17.47 -2.28
C LEU A 265 9.64 18.54 -1.19
N ASP A 266 10.87 18.87 -0.79
CA ASP A 266 11.17 19.91 0.20
C ASP A 266 10.66 21.28 -0.27
N LEU A 267 10.86 21.58 -1.56
CA LEU A 267 10.36 22.79 -2.16
C LEU A 267 8.82 22.85 -2.14
N LEU A 268 8.15 21.74 -2.49
CA LEU A 268 6.70 21.65 -2.42
C LEU A 268 6.19 21.79 -0.99
N LYS A 269 6.83 21.12 -0.03
CA LYS A 269 6.52 21.19 1.40
C LYS A 269 6.57 22.63 1.90
N LEU A 270 7.66 23.34 1.62
CA LEU A 270 7.83 24.74 2.00
C LEU A 270 6.67 25.60 1.48
N PHE A 271 6.31 25.42 0.20
CA PHE A 271 5.22 26.16 -0.44
C PHE A 271 3.84 25.84 0.11
N ILE A 272 3.56 24.55 0.31
CA ILE A 272 2.28 24.07 0.81
C ILE A 272 2.07 24.49 2.27
N GLN A 273 3.09 24.44 3.13
CA GLN A 273 3.00 24.87 4.52
C GLN A 273 2.79 26.40 4.67
N ASN A 274 3.14 27.18 3.63
CA ASN A 274 3.14 28.64 3.68
C ASN A 274 2.37 29.23 2.48
N GLN A 275 1.12 28.79 2.29
CA GLN A 275 0.33 29.21 1.14
C GLN A 275 0.11 30.73 1.11
N GLY A 276 0.25 31.33 -0.07
CA GLY A 276 0.16 32.77 -0.28
C GLY A 276 1.42 33.57 0.08
N VAL A 277 2.41 32.96 0.73
CA VAL A 277 3.69 33.62 1.04
C VAL A 277 4.60 33.61 -0.20
N ILE A 278 5.16 34.77 -0.53
CA ILE A 278 6.15 34.92 -1.61
C ILE A 278 7.53 34.65 -1.04
N PHE A 279 8.16 33.58 -1.51
CA PHE A 279 9.54 33.25 -1.17
C PHE A 279 10.50 33.83 -2.21
N SER A 280 11.49 34.60 -1.74
CA SER A 280 12.54 35.12 -2.59
C SER A 280 13.44 33.99 -3.09
N LYS A 281 14.11 34.21 -4.23
CA LYS A 281 15.07 33.24 -4.78
C LYS A 281 16.19 32.91 -3.79
N GLU A 282 16.68 33.93 -3.10
CA GLU A 282 17.68 33.83 -2.03
C GLU A 282 17.19 32.92 -0.90
N TYR A 283 16.00 33.18 -0.37
CA TYR A 283 15.42 32.37 0.69
C TYR A 283 15.27 30.91 0.28
N LEU A 284 14.79 30.65 -0.95
CA LEU A 284 14.65 29.29 -1.45
C LEU A 284 15.99 28.55 -1.47
N VAL A 285 17.06 29.21 -1.92
CA VAL A 285 18.41 28.61 -2.00
C VAL A 285 18.99 28.32 -0.62
N GLU A 286 18.85 29.26 0.31
CA GLU A 286 19.37 29.10 1.67
C GLU A 286 18.58 28.05 2.46
N ASN A 287 17.27 27.93 2.24
CA ASN A 287 16.42 27.05 3.06
C ASN A 287 16.16 25.67 2.44
N VAL A 288 16.10 25.54 1.12
CA VAL A 288 15.88 24.25 0.44
C VAL A 288 17.22 23.64 -0.01
N TRP A 289 18.11 24.43 -0.61
CA TRP A 289 19.42 23.93 -1.07
C TRP A 289 20.52 24.00 -0.01
N LYS A 290 20.30 24.74 1.09
CA LYS A 290 21.29 24.96 2.17
C LYS A 290 22.62 25.52 1.64
N GLN A 291 22.54 26.48 0.73
CA GLN A 291 23.68 27.10 0.05
C GLN A 291 23.59 28.64 0.13
N PRO A 292 24.72 29.38 0.13
CA PRO A 292 24.68 30.83 -0.03
C PRO A 292 24.17 31.20 -1.42
N TYR A 293 23.36 32.25 -1.50
CA TYR A 293 22.75 32.64 -2.76
C TYR A 293 23.74 33.34 -3.70
N ASP A 294 23.84 32.81 -4.91
CA ASP A 294 24.57 33.40 -6.04
C ASP A 294 23.65 33.46 -7.26
N PRO A 295 23.22 34.66 -7.71
CA PRO A 295 22.32 34.82 -8.85
C PRO A 295 22.83 34.17 -10.15
N SER A 296 24.15 34.13 -10.37
CA SER A 296 24.75 33.64 -11.62
C SER A 296 24.54 32.14 -11.83
N VAL A 297 24.49 31.38 -10.73
CA VAL A 297 24.31 29.92 -10.74
C VAL A 297 22.87 29.54 -10.40
N HIS A 298 22.28 30.21 -9.39
CA HIS A 298 21.06 29.74 -8.77
C HIS A 298 19.78 30.16 -9.49
N ASP A 299 19.78 31.29 -10.21
CA ASP A 299 18.58 31.74 -10.92
C ASP A 299 18.05 30.69 -11.90
N ASN A 300 18.94 30.10 -12.70
CA ASN A 300 18.59 29.05 -13.63
C ASN A 300 18.22 27.75 -12.90
N LYS A 301 18.95 27.39 -11.84
CA LYS A 301 18.69 26.19 -11.03
C LYS A 301 17.29 26.23 -10.41
N ILE A 302 16.89 27.37 -9.84
CA ILE A 302 15.55 27.59 -9.28
C ILE A 302 14.51 27.48 -10.40
N TYR A 303 14.71 28.19 -11.52
CA TYR A 303 13.76 28.16 -12.63
C TYR A 303 13.52 26.73 -13.16
N VAL A 304 14.59 25.97 -13.40
CA VAL A 304 14.49 24.58 -13.86
C VAL A 304 13.81 23.68 -12.82
N THR A 305 14.09 23.89 -11.54
CA THR A 305 13.49 23.09 -10.45
C THR A 305 11.99 23.39 -10.31
N ILE A 306 11.60 24.66 -10.29
CA ILE A 306 10.19 25.11 -10.28
C ILE A 306 9.45 24.57 -11.51
N LYS A 307 10.09 24.60 -12.69
CA LYS A 307 9.52 24.04 -13.92
C LYS A 307 9.27 22.54 -13.81
N ARG A 308 10.21 21.78 -13.25
CA ARG A 308 10.05 20.34 -12.99
C ARG A 308 8.96 20.08 -11.97
N LEU A 309 8.91 20.84 -10.89
CA LEU A 309 7.88 20.71 -9.87
C LEU A 309 6.49 20.93 -10.48
N ARG A 310 6.30 21.99 -11.26
CA ARG A 310 5.03 22.26 -11.96
C ARG A 310 4.61 21.12 -12.88
N LYS A 311 5.54 20.50 -13.62
CA LYS A 311 5.22 19.34 -14.47
C LYS A 311 4.70 18.14 -13.69
N LEU A 312 5.05 18.02 -12.41
CA LEU A 312 4.59 16.93 -11.56
C LEU A 312 3.25 17.25 -10.89
N ILE A 313 3.06 18.48 -10.43
CA ILE A 313 1.93 18.85 -9.57
C ILE A 313 0.78 19.55 -10.30
N GLU A 314 1.01 20.19 -11.44
CA GLU A 314 -0.02 20.97 -12.12
C GLU A 314 -0.86 20.08 -13.05
N PRO A 315 -2.20 20.01 -12.90
CA PRO A 315 -3.06 19.18 -13.75
C PRO A 315 -2.97 19.56 -15.23
N GLU A 316 -2.87 20.87 -15.48
CA GLU A 316 -2.65 21.45 -16.80
C GLU A 316 -1.40 22.34 -16.72
N TYR A 317 -0.31 21.89 -17.32
CA TYR A 317 0.98 22.58 -17.22
C TYR A 317 0.94 24.03 -17.74
N ASP A 318 0.17 24.29 -18.81
CA ASP A 318 0.05 25.62 -19.42
C ASP A 318 -0.91 26.56 -18.66
N LYS A 319 -1.72 26.01 -17.74
CA LYS A 319 -2.64 26.76 -16.88
C LYS A 319 -2.37 26.41 -15.41
N PRO A 320 -1.25 26.92 -14.84
CA PRO A 320 -0.85 26.57 -13.48
C PRO A 320 -1.93 27.00 -12.48
N LYS A 321 -2.32 26.07 -11.62
CA LYS A 321 -3.29 26.23 -10.53
C LYS A 321 -2.59 26.45 -9.18
N TYR A 322 -1.39 25.90 -9.01
CA TYR A 322 -0.75 25.78 -7.69
C TYR A 322 0.40 26.74 -7.47
N LEU A 323 1.40 26.73 -8.34
CA LEU A 323 2.64 27.46 -8.11
C LEU A 323 2.74 28.63 -9.08
N PHE A 324 3.01 29.83 -8.58
CA PHE A 324 3.03 31.07 -9.37
C PHE A 324 4.32 31.85 -9.22
N ARG A 325 4.67 32.63 -10.25
CA ARG A 325 5.81 33.56 -10.24
C ARG A 325 5.35 34.94 -9.77
N ALA A 326 6.11 35.54 -8.86
CA ALA A 326 5.97 36.92 -8.42
C ALA A 326 7.18 37.76 -8.87
N LYS A 327 7.15 39.08 -8.64
CA LYS A 327 8.21 40.02 -9.05
C LYS A 327 9.60 39.59 -8.56
N ASN A 328 9.69 39.12 -7.31
CA ASN A 328 10.96 38.77 -6.66
C ASN A 328 11.04 37.29 -6.20
N GLY A 329 10.21 36.40 -6.73
CA GLY A 329 10.15 35.05 -6.20
C GLY A 329 9.01 34.19 -6.72
N TYR A 330 8.62 33.21 -5.91
CA TYR A 330 7.55 32.28 -6.22
C TYR A 330 6.64 32.12 -5.00
N TYR A 331 5.38 31.75 -5.23
CA TYR A 331 4.43 31.50 -4.16
C TYR A 331 3.45 30.39 -4.55
N PHE A 332 2.89 29.75 -3.53
CA PHE A 332 1.81 28.79 -3.69
C PHE A 332 0.47 29.49 -3.55
N ASN A 333 -0.51 29.11 -4.37
CA ASN A 333 -1.83 29.73 -4.36
C ASN A 333 -2.55 29.48 -3.03
N LYS A 334 -3.02 30.56 -2.39
CA LYS A 334 -3.71 30.55 -1.10
C LYS A 334 -5.10 29.90 -1.15
N ALA A 335 -5.74 29.90 -2.32
CA ALA A 335 -7.07 29.33 -2.49
C ALA A 335 -7.05 27.78 -2.57
N VAL A 336 -5.87 27.18 -2.62
CA VAL A 336 -5.70 25.73 -2.77
C VAL A 336 -6.00 25.06 -1.43
N LYS A 337 -6.96 24.15 -1.41
CA LYS A 337 -7.30 23.39 -0.21
C LYS A 337 -6.30 22.26 -0.04
N VAL A 338 -5.36 22.40 0.90
CA VAL A 338 -4.37 21.36 1.19
C VAL A 338 -4.77 20.59 2.45
N HIS A 339 -4.80 19.26 2.33
CA HIS A 339 -4.93 18.37 3.48
C HIS A 339 -3.54 17.89 3.90
N PHE A 340 -3.19 18.07 5.18
CA PHE A 340 -1.93 17.64 5.76
C PHE A 340 -2.15 16.40 6.62
N GLU A 341 -1.29 15.41 6.43
CA GLU A 341 -1.14 14.29 7.37
C GLU A 341 0.27 14.37 7.97
N ILE A 342 0.32 14.45 9.32
CA ILE A 342 1.52 14.71 10.13
C ILE A 342 2.06 13.40 10.72
#